data_AF-A0A4V2XTK6-F1
#
_entry.id   AF-A0A4V2XTK6-F1
#
_cell.length_a   1.000
_cell.length_b   1.000
_cell.length_c   1.000
_cell.angle_alpha   90.00
_cell.angle_beta   90.00
_cell.angle_gamma   90.00
#
_symmetry.space_group_name_H-M   'P 1'
#
loop_
_entity.id
_entity.type
_entity.pdbx_description
1 polymer ?
#
loop_
_entity_poly.entity_id
_entity_poly.type
_entity_poly.pdbx_seq_one_letter_code
_entity_poly.pdbx_strand_id
1 'polypeptide(L)'
;MTRSVGRTVARILALALLAAVFGGCSDPDESSSPDPATLRGYAEEYVSLLQAKDEPGLRQHLGNEAHRGDAAKRLAAYGGAGWVLSDVSWTSLAPRVYALSMVVSGPADRTTWRYNVEWTGERWIMAPLGSPPTGAATTRPE
;
A
#
# COMPACT_ATOMS: atom_id res chain seq x y z
N MET A 1 50.79 -54.79 5.06
CA MET A 1 50.19 -53.99 6.15
C MET A 1 48.80 -53.53 5.68
N THR A 2 47.70 -54.27 5.84
CA THR A 2 46.74 -54.34 6.99
C THR A 2 46.41 -52.97 7.58
N ARG A 3 45.18 -52.52 7.84
CA ARG A 3 43.77 -52.98 7.74
C ARG A 3 42.90 -51.75 8.10
N SER A 4 41.62 -51.73 7.73
CA SER A 4 40.44 -51.30 8.53
C SER A 4 39.36 -50.72 7.58
N VAL A 5 38.33 -51.47 7.15
CA VAL A 5 37.09 -51.87 7.84
C VAL A 5 36.06 -50.73 7.98
N GLY A 6 34.98 -50.87 7.20
CA GLY A 6 33.62 -50.86 7.75
C GLY A 6 32.76 -49.61 7.54
N ARG A 7 31.73 -49.73 6.70
CA ARG A 7 30.32 -49.76 7.13
C ARG A 7 29.38 -49.88 5.93
N THR A 8 28.96 -51.12 5.67
CA THR A 8 27.69 -51.42 5.00
C THR A 8 26.60 -51.28 6.04
N VAL A 9 25.58 -50.44 5.83
CA VAL A 9 24.15 -50.79 6.03
C VAL A 9 23.32 -49.82 5.20
N ALA A 10 22.79 -50.33 4.08
CA ALA A 10 21.64 -49.74 3.42
C ALA A 10 20.39 -49.99 4.28
N ARG A 11 19.57 -48.96 4.50
CA ARG A 11 18.18 -49.12 4.96
C ARG A 11 17.27 -48.40 3.97
N ILE A 12 16.76 -49.21 3.04
CA ILE A 12 15.55 -48.91 2.27
C ILE A 12 14.38 -49.26 3.20
N LEU A 13 13.51 -48.30 3.50
CA LEU A 13 12.12 -48.60 3.82
C LEU A 13 11.23 -47.62 3.07
N ALA A 14 10.34 -48.19 2.28
CA ALA A 14 9.40 -47.53 1.40
C ALA A 14 8.01 -47.42 2.04
N LEU A 15 7.20 -46.54 1.44
CA LEU A 15 5.74 -46.52 1.36
C LEU A 15 4.92 -46.17 2.62
N ALA A 16 4.18 -45.06 2.50
CA ALA A 16 2.72 -45.12 2.45
C ALA A 16 2.16 -43.85 1.76
N LEU A 17 1.41 -44.03 0.68
CA LEU A 17 0.47 -43.04 0.16
C LEU A 17 -0.62 -42.79 1.21
N LEU A 18 -1.03 -41.53 1.41
CA LEU A 18 -2.42 -41.23 1.68
C LEU A 18 -2.83 -39.98 0.89
N ALA A 19 -3.76 -40.17 -0.04
CA ALA A 19 -4.45 -39.11 -0.75
C ALA A 19 -5.38 -38.36 0.21
N ALA A 20 -5.36 -37.03 0.17
CA ALA A 20 -6.49 -36.21 0.56
C ALA A 20 -6.74 -35.19 -0.55
N VAL A 21 -7.78 -35.47 -1.32
CA VAL A 21 -8.40 -34.53 -2.25
C VAL A 21 -9.12 -33.48 -1.40
N PHE A 22 -8.54 -32.30 -1.31
CA PHE A 22 -9.29 -31.06 -1.20
C PHE A 22 -8.77 -30.23 -2.39
N GLY A 23 -9.53 -30.04 -3.47
CA GLY A 23 -10.85 -29.44 -3.39
C GLY A 23 -10.74 -28.00 -2.90
N GLY A 24 -9.76 -27.26 -3.42
CA GLY A 24 -9.65 -25.82 -3.23
C GLY A 24 -9.26 -25.21 -4.56
N CYS A 25 -10.25 -24.87 -5.39
CA CYS A 25 -10.09 -23.65 -6.18
C CYS A 25 -9.83 -22.57 -5.13
N SER A 26 -8.57 -22.22 -4.94
CA SER A 26 -8.26 -21.01 -4.19
C SER A 26 -8.75 -19.91 -5.11
N ASP A 27 -9.99 -19.47 -4.89
CA ASP A 27 -10.41 -18.15 -5.31
C ASP A 27 -9.25 -17.20 -4.99
N PRO A 28 -8.83 -16.32 -5.92
CA PRO A 28 -7.80 -15.35 -5.63
C PRO A 28 -8.25 -14.51 -4.43
N ASP A 29 -7.73 -14.93 -3.29
CA ASP A 29 -7.73 -14.34 -1.96
C ASP A 29 -8.36 -12.94 -1.93
N GLU A 30 -9.66 -12.89 -1.60
CA GLU A 30 -10.35 -11.65 -1.21
C GLU A 30 -9.65 -10.97 0.00
N SER A 31 -8.76 -11.70 0.69
CA SER A 31 -7.84 -11.25 1.75
C SER A 31 -6.69 -10.36 1.26
N SER A 32 -6.57 -10.08 -0.04
CA SER A 32 -5.54 -9.16 -0.58
C SER A 32 -5.93 -7.67 -0.55
N SER A 33 -7.08 -7.31 0.04
CA SER A 33 -7.39 -5.90 0.34
C SER A 33 -6.63 -5.49 1.60
N PRO A 34 -5.86 -4.40 1.59
CA PRO A 34 -5.05 -4.03 2.73
C PRO A 34 -5.97 -3.62 3.88
N ASP A 35 -5.48 -3.76 5.11
CA ASP A 35 -6.12 -3.09 6.23
C ASP A 35 -6.08 -1.57 5.97
N PRO A 36 -7.23 -0.89 5.85
CA PRO A 36 -7.25 0.55 5.66
C PRO A 36 -6.56 1.32 6.80
N ALA A 37 -6.33 0.71 7.97
CA ALA A 37 -5.50 1.28 9.03
C ALA A 37 -4.08 1.62 8.55
N THR A 38 -3.56 0.93 7.52
CA THR A 38 -2.25 1.24 6.92
C THR A 38 -2.22 2.59 6.17
N LEU A 39 -3.39 3.15 5.82
CA LEU A 39 -3.47 4.47 5.17
C LEU A 39 -2.97 5.60 6.07
N ARG A 40 -3.02 5.43 7.39
CA ARG A 40 -2.43 6.40 8.31
C ARG A 40 -0.92 6.48 8.14
N GLY A 41 -0.23 5.33 8.16
CA GLY A 41 1.21 5.27 7.93
C GLY A 41 1.60 5.77 6.54
N TYR A 42 0.80 5.44 5.52
CA TYR A 42 0.98 5.97 4.17
C TYR A 42 0.90 7.51 4.14
N ALA A 43 -0.12 8.10 4.76
CA ALA A 43 -0.28 9.55 4.86
C ALA A 43 0.84 10.23 5.66
N GLU A 44 1.30 9.61 6.75
CA GLU A 44 2.42 10.11 7.57
C GLU A 44 3.72 10.15 6.77
N GLU A 45 4.04 9.08 6.04
CA GLU A 45 5.21 9.02 5.17
C GLU A 45 5.12 10.05 4.03
N TYR A 46 3.95 10.17 3.39
CA TYR A 46 3.69 11.19 2.37
C TYR A 46 4.03 12.61 2.87
N VAL A 47 3.51 13.00 4.04
CA VAL A 47 3.76 14.32 4.63
C VAL A 47 5.24 14.48 5.01
N SER A 48 5.86 13.45 5.57
CA SER A 48 7.29 13.44 5.90
C SER A 48 8.17 13.71 4.68
N LEU A 49 7.91 13.02 3.57
CA LEU A 49 8.65 13.18 2.31
C LEU A 49 8.49 14.60 1.72
N LEU A 50 7.29 15.19 1.84
CA LEU A 50 7.08 16.60 1.47
C LEU A 50 7.90 17.55 2.34
N GLN A 51 7.96 17.33 3.66
CA GLN A 51 8.74 18.19 4.56
C GLN A 51 10.25 18.05 4.33
N ALA A 52 10.72 16.83 4.07
CA ALA A 52 12.11 16.54 3.73
C ALA A 52 12.52 17.06 2.33
N LYS A 53 11.55 17.43 1.50
CA LYS A 53 11.73 17.77 0.08
C LYS A 53 12.41 16.65 -0.72
N ASP A 54 12.12 15.39 -0.35
CA ASP A 54 12.70 14.21 -0.99
C ASP A 54 11.88 13.81 -2.23
N GLU A 55 12.24 14.35 -3.38
CA GLU A 55 11.54 14.05 -4.64
C GLU A 55 11.65 12.58 -5.07
N PRO A 56 12.83 11.93 -5.05
CA PRO A 56 12.95 10.50 -5.34
C PRO A 56 12.08 9.63 -4.43
N GLY A 57 12.14 9.85 -3.11
CA GLY A 57 11.33 9.11 -2.14
C GLY A 57 9.84 9.36 -2.36
N LEU A 58 9.43 10.61 -2.57
CA LEU A 58 8.04 10.96 -2.86
C LEU A 58 7.54 10.30 -4.14
N ARG A 59 8.36 10.26 -5.20
CA ARG A 59 8.00 9.59 -6.46
C ARG A 59 7.78 8.09 -6.27
N GLN A 60 8.64 7.44 -5.48
CA GLN A 60 8.50 6.03 -5.15
C GLN A 60 7.22 5.77 -4.33
N HIS A 61 6.97 6.60 -3.32
CA HIS A 61 5.83 6.50 -2.42
C HIS A 61 4.48 6.73 -3.13
N LEU A 62 4.43 7.67 -4.09
CA LEU A 62 3.22 7.90 -4.91
C LEU A 62 2.92 6.72 -5.85
N GLY A 63 3.94 5.95 -6.24
CA GLY A 63 3.79 4.75 -7.09
C GLY A 63 3.26 5.03 -8.50
N ASN A 64 3.24 6.29 -8.94
CA ASN A 64 2.54 6.71 -10.14
C ASN A 64 3.49 6.91 -11.33
N GLU A 65 3.94 5.81 -11.94
CA GLU A 65 4.93 5.85 -13.02
C GLU A 65 4.45 6.53 -14.30
N ALA A 66 3.14 6.51 -14.56
CA ALA A 66 2.54 7.21 -15.69
C ALA A 66 2.62 8.74 -15.53
N HIS A 67 2.74 9.24 -14.30
CA HIS A 67 2.78 10.65 -13.95
C HIS A 67 4.09 11.03 -13.25
N ARG A 68 5.23 10.78 -13.92
CA ARG A 68 6.58 10.98 -13.34
C ARG A 68 6.85 12.37 -12.74
N GLY A 69 6.15 13.41 -13.21
CA GLY A 69 6.25 14.78 -12.70
C GLY A 69 5.36 15.10 -11.48
N ASP A 70 4.56 14.16 -10.99
CA ASP A 70 3.60 14.41 -9.89
C ASP A 70 4.32 14.74 -8.57
N ALA A 71 5.42 14.05 -8.26
CA ALA A 71 6.24 14.33 -7.09
C ALA A 71 6.76 15.78 -7.09
N ALA A 72 7.35 16.22 -8.20
CA ALA A 72 7.84 17.59 -8.36
C ALA A 72 6.72 18.63 -8.19
N LYS A 73 5.54 18.38 -8.77
CA LYS A 73 4.36 19.26 -8.62
C LYS A 73 3.91 19.38 -7.16
N ARG A 74 3.87 18.27 -6.43
CA ARG A 74 3.49 18.25 -5.00
C ARG A 74 4.52 18.93 -4.13
N LEU A 75 5.81 18.77 -4.41
CA LEU A 75 6.86 19.51 -3.70
C LEU A 75 6.78 21.00 -3.97
N ALA A 76 6.50 21.43 -5.20
CA ALA A 76 6.28 22.83 -5.52
C ALA A 76 5.07 23.42 -4.77
N ALA A 77 4.00 22.62 -4.60
CA ALA A 77 2.78 23.05 -3.92
C ALA A 77 2.91 23.05 -2.37
N TYR A 78 3.57 22.05 -1.80
CA TYR A 78 3.47 21.73 -0.36
C TYR A 78 4.83 21.49 0.34
N GLY A 79 5.94 21.46 -0.38
CA GLY A 79 7.22 21.01 0.14
C GLY A 79 7.86 21.96 1.15
N GLY A 80 8.27 21.42 2.31
CA GLY A 80 8.96 22.14 3.39
C GLY A 80 8.23 23.36 3.96
N ALA A 81 6.91 23.40 3.86
CA ALA A 81 6.07 24.48 4.39
C ALA A 81 5.71 24.30 5.88
N GLY A 82 6.28 23.32 6.57
CA GLY A 82 6.03 23.07 7.98
C GLY A 82 4.69 22.40 8.25
N TRP A 83 4.15 21.66 7.28
CA TRP A 83 2.89 20.94 7.44
C TRP A 83 3.05 19.78 8.44
N VAL A 84 2.11 19.69 9.37
CA VAL A 84 1.97 18.59 10.32
C VAL A 84 0.64 17.88 10.05
N LEU A 85 0.70 16.56 9.89
CA LEU A 85 -0.49 15.73 9.77
C LEU A 85 -1.18 15.62 11.13
N SER A 86 -2.44 16.03 11.20
CA SER A 86 -3.22 16.04 12.45
C SER A 86 -4.27 14.94 12.49
N ASP A 87 -4.88 14.62 11.35
CA ASP A 87 -5.90 13.58 11.25
C ASP A 87 -5.91 12.93 9.88
N VAL A 88 -6.32 11.67 9.85
CA VAL A 88 -6.44 10.85 8.64
C VAL A 88 -7.75 10.09 8.71
N SER A 89 -8.58 10.26 7.68
CA SER A 89 -9.80 9.49 7.50
C SER A 89 -9.90 9.01 6.06
N TRP A 90 -10.68 7.96 5.84
CA TRP A 90 -10.91 7.43 4.51
C TRP A 90 -12.32 6.90 4.36
N THR A 91 -12.79 6.82 3.11
CA THR A 91 -14.06 6.19 2.76
C THR A 91 -13.83 5.28 1.57
N SER A 92 -14.36 4.05 1.63
CA SER A 92 -14.31 3.12 0.50
C SER A 92 -15.18 3.64 -0.65
N LEU A 93 -14.63 3.64 -1.86
CA LEU A 93 -15.30 4.09 -3.08
C LEU A 93 -15.64 2.93 -4.00
N ALA A 94 -14.73 1.96 -4.06
CA ALA A 94 -14.84 0.72 -4.82
C ALA A 94 -13.91 -0.32 -4.16
N PRO A 95 -13.95 -1.61 -4.52
CA PRO A 95 -12.95 -2.56 -4.07
C PRO A 95 -11.54 -2.01 -4.29
N ARG A 96 -10.75 -1.96 -3.21
CA ARG A 96 -9.36 -1.44 -3.19
C ARG A 96 -9.17 0.06 -3.47
N VAL A 97 -10.23 0.84 -3.69
CA VAL A 97 -10.14 2.29 -3.95
C VAL A 97 -10.80 3.08 -2.83
N TYR A 98 -10.09 4.06 -2.30
CA TYR A 98 -10.53 4.87 -1.16
C TYR A 98 -10.35 6.36 -1.43
N ALA A 99 -11.28 7.17 -0.92
CA ALA A 99 -11.09 8.60 -0.77
C ALA A 99 -10.33 8.85 0.54
N LEU A 100 -9.05 9.21 0.45
CA LEU A 100 -8.21 9.58 1.59
C LEU A 100 -8.37 11.08 1.87
N SER A 101 -8.68 11.42 3.12
CA SER A 101 -8.70 12.79 3.64
C SER A 101 -7.61 12.95 4.71
N MET A 102 -6.69 13.89 4.48
CA MET A 102 -5.61 14.24 5.39
C MET A 102 -5.81 15.66 5.89
N VAL A 103 -6.05 15.83 7.19
CA VAL A 103 -6.11 17.14 7.81
C VAL A 103 -4.70 17.55 8.19
N VAL A 104 -4.19 18.59 7.56
CA VAL A 104 -2.85 19.13 7.80
C VAL A 104 -2.93 20.54 8.36
N SER A 105 -2.00 20.86 9.24
CA SER A 105 -1.84 22.17 9.83
C SER A 105 -0.45 22.70 9.53
N GLY A 106 -0.38 23.87 8.92
CA GLY A 106 0.84 24.65 8.74
C GLY A 106 0.93 25.77 9.78
N PRO A 107 1.97 26.62 9.69
CA PRO A 107 2.17 27.72 10.62
C PRO A 107 1.04 28.77 10.63
N ALA A 108 0.36 28.95 9.50
CA ALA A 108 -0.65 30.00 9.32
C ALA A 108 -2.04 29.46 8.96
N ASP A 109 -2.14 28.18 8.63
CA ASP A 109 -3.32 27.61 8.00
C ASP A 109 -3.57 26.15 8.42
N ARG A 110 -4.83 25.75 8.29
CA ARG A 110 -5.27 24.36 8.43
C ARG A 110 -6.12 24.04 7.23
N THR A 111 -5.82 22.93 6.57
CA THR A 111 -6.55 22.51 5.38
C THR A 111 -6.71 21.00 5.35
N THR A 112 -7.55 20.52 4.44
CA THR A 112 -7.74 19.10 4.20
C THR A 112 -7.33 18.78 2.77
N TRP A 113 -6.30 17.96 2.63
CA TRP A 113 -5.92 17.39 1.34
C TRP A 113 -6.73 16.13 1.09
N ARG A 114 -7.32 16.01 -0.09
CA ARG A 114 -8.14 14.87 -0.49
C ARG A 114 -7.59 14.22 -1.74
N TYR A 115 -7.42 12.91 -1.71
CA TYR A 115 -6.92 12.13 -2.83
C TYR A 115 -7.65 10.80 -2.94
N ASN A 116 -7.80 10.31 -4.16
CA ASN A 116 -8.09 8.90 -4.35
C ASN A 116 -6.80 8.10 -4.18
N VAL A 117 -6.88 6.99 -3.46
CA VAL A 117 -5.80 6.02 -3.29
C VAL A 117 -6.30 4.63 -3.65
N GLU A 118 -5.44 3.85 -4.30
CA GLU A 118 -5.74 2.49 -4.73
C GLU A 118 -4.72 1.52 -4.16
N TRP A 119 -5.18 0.36 -3.71
CA TRP A 119 -4.31 -0.75 -3.34
C TRP A 119 -4.08 -1.69 -4.51
N THR A 120 -2.82 -1.92 -4.86
CA THR A 120 -2.46 -2.79 -5.99
C THR A 120 -2.37 -4.28 -5.64
N GLY A 121 -2.50 -4.65 -4.37
CA GLY A 121 -2.10 -5.96 -3.84
C GLY A 121 -0.76 -5.92 -3.09
N GLU A 122 0.08 -4.92 -3.38
CA GLU A 122 1.44 -4.81 -2.82
C GLU A 122 1.69 -3.46 -2.13
N ARG A 123 1.10 -2.39 -2.67
CA ARG A 123 1.31 -1.02 -2.18
C ARG A 123 0.12 -0.14 -2.47
N TRP A 124 0.08 0.99 -1.79
CA TRP A 124 -0.81 2.10 -2.09
C TRP A 124 -0.27 2.93 -3.25
N ILE A 125 -1.15 3.34 -4.15
CA ILE A 125 -0.89 4.32 -5.20
C ILE A 125 -1.83 5.50 -4.98
N MET A 126 -1.29 6.71 -5.03
CA MET A 126 -2.08 7.94 -4.93
C MET A 126 -2.35 8.52 -6.32
N ALA A 127 -3.60 8.90 -6.57
CA ALA A 127 -3.98 9.57 -7.80
C ALA A 127 -3.19 10.88 -7.99
N PRO A 128 -2.87 11.29 -9.23
CA PRO A 128 -2.10 12.50 -9.50
C PRO A 128 -2.74 13.75 -8.90
N LEU A 129 -1.92 14.74 -8.54
CA LEU A 129 -2.39 16.04 -8.07
C LEU A 129 -3.30 16.71 -9.11
N GLY A 130 -4.45 17.23 -8.65
CA GLY A 130 -5.47 17.83 -9.52
C GLY A 130 -6.52 16.84 -10.06
N SER A 131 -6.35 15.54 -9.81
CA SER A 131 -7.41 14.56 -10.06
C SER A 131 -8.52 14.74 -9.03
N PRO A 132 -9.79 14.91 -9.43
CA PRO A 132 -10.88 15.03 -8.47
C PRO A 132 -11.00 13.73 -7.66
N PRO A 133 -11.30 13.80 -6.35
CA PRO A 133 -11.67 12.61 -5.59
C PRO A 133 -13.04 12.13 -6.07
N THR A 134 -13.08 11.20 -7.01
CA THR A 134 -14.32 10.65 -7.54
C THR A 134 -14.79 9.49 -6.68
N GLY A 135 -15.78 9.76 -5.83
CA GLY A 135 -16.52 8.79 -5.05
C GLY A 135 -18.00 9.09 -5.14
N ALA A 136 -18.67 8.57 -6.16
CA ALA A 136 -20.13 8.63 -6.20
C ALA A 136 -20.68 7.69 -5.14
N ALA A 137 -21.02 8.23 -3.97
CA ALA A 137 -21.96 7.56 -3.09
C ALA A 137 -23.32 7.60 -3.79
N THR A 138 -23.72 6.49 -4.43
CA THR A 138 -25.12 6.29 -4.80
C THR A 138 -25.92 6.23 -3.51
N THR A 139 -26.46 7.36 -3.07
CA THR A 139 -27.59 7.34 -2.13
C THR A 139 -28.76 6.72 -2.89
N ARG A 140 -29.04 5.45 -2.59
CA ARG A 140 -30.29 4.82 -2.99
C ARG A 140 -31.41 5.58 -2.27
N PRO A 141 -32.40 6.13 -2.98
CA PRO A 141 -33.55 6.72 -2.31
C PRO A 141 -34.39 5.60 -1.70
N GLU A 142 -34.77 5.78 -0.44
CA GLU A 142 -35.88 5.05 0.19
C GLU A 142 -37.16 5.89 0.06
#